data_AF-A0A920RER1-F1
#
_entry.id   AF-A0A920RER1-F1
#
_cell.length_a   1.000
_cell.length_b   1.000
_cell.length_c   1.000
_cell.angle_alpha   90.00
_cell.angle_beta   90.00
_cell.angle_gamma   90.00
#
_symmetry.space_group_name_H-M   'P 1'
#
loop_
_entity.id
_entity.type
_entity.pdbx_description
1 polymer ?
#
loop_
_entity_poly.entity_id
_entity_poly.type
_entity_poly.pdbx_seq_one_letter_code
_entity_poly.pdbx_strand_id
1 'polypeptide(L)'
;MTPDDTVKFTVGFLEVSPNAPSVVPSLVHFSIDLRHPDTEILSSLGDAIPALCEEHRGPCNVQIKELSNDPSLEFPAAIRDVIRDVVVGLDIAHMELPSAAGHDARHLHYVCPTGMIFVPCAGGISHNEAESCKAEDLFNGAQVLAGTIARLADQA
;
A
#
# COMPACT_ATOMS: atom_id res chain seq x y z
N MET A 1 13.02 9.38 3.36
CA MET A 1 12.63 8.56 4.52
C MET A 1 13.89 7.95 5.08
N THR A 2 14.19 8.16 6.37
CA THR A 2 15.22 7.37 7.05
C THR A 2 14.73 5.92 7.16
N PRO A 3 15.64 4.93 7.23
CA PRO A 3 15.28 3.51 7.37
C PRO A 3 14.32 3.21 8.54
N ASP A 4 14.31 4.07 9.56
CA ASP A 4 13.56 3.88 10.81
C ASP A 4 12.06 4.23 10.74
N ASP A 5 11.56 4.87 9.66
CA ASP A 5 10.13 5.22 9.50
C ASP A 5 9.46 4.41 8.37
N THR A 6 9.52 3.09 8.51
CA THR A 6 8.97 2.15 7.52
C THR A 6 7.55 1.69 7.87
N VAL A 7 7.21 1.61 9.16
CA VAL A 7 5.86 1.25 9.63
C VAL A 7 4.89 2.39 9.32
N LYS A 8 3.75 2.09 8.71
CA LYS A 8 2.63 3.02 8.59
C LYS A 8 1.52 2.57 9.51
N PHE A 9 1.18 3.40 10.50
CA PHE A 9 0.10 3.17 11.45
C PHE A 9 -0.82 4.39 11.40
N THR A 10 -2.08 4.18 11.04
CA THR A 10 -3.04 5.27 10.86
C THR A 10 -4.36 4.93 11.54
N VAL A 11 -4.88 5.87 12.35
CA VAL A 11 -6.28 5.87 12.76
C VAL A 11 -7.03 6.81 11.82
N GLY A 12 -7.59 6.24 10.75
CA GLY A 12 -8.23 7.02 9.68
C GLY A 12 -9.72 7.31 9.93
N PHE A 13 -10.36 6.52 10.80
CA PHE A 13 -11.76 6.68 11.19
C PHE A 13 -11.85 6.68 12.71
N LEU A 14 -12.63 7.60 13.27
CA LEU A 14 -12.92 7.70 14.70
C LEU A 14 -14.30 8.33 14.92
N GLU A 15 -15.16 7.59 15.59
CA GLU A 15 -16.50 8.00 15.98
C GLU A 15 -16.63 7.89 17.50
N VAL A 16 -16.92 9.02 18.14
CA VAL A 16 -17.12 9.13 19.58
C VAL A 16 -18.63 9.21 19.84
N SER A 17 -19.13 8.51 20.85
CA SER A 17 -20.53 8.58 21.27
C SER A 17 -20.63 8.83 22.78
N PRO A 18 -21.54 9.72 23.24
CA PRO A 18 -22.52 10.49 22.46
C PRO A 18 -21.96 11.77 21.81
N ASN A 19 -20.65 12.03 21.91
CA ASN A 19 -19.98 13.21 21.35
C ASN A 19 -20.52 14.58 21.84
N ALA A 20 -20.92 14.67 23.11
CA ALA A 20 -21.38 15.92 23.71
C ALA A 20 -20.28 16.54 24.61
N PRO A 21 -20.03 17.87 24.55
CA PRO A 21 -18.90 18.50 25.25
C PRO A 21 -18.84 18.28 26.77
N SER A 22 -19.98 18.05 27.40
CA SER A 22 -20.13 17.89 28.84
C SER A 22 -20.48 16.46 29.27
N VAL A 23 -20.38 15.49 28.35
CA VAL A 23 -20.75 14.09 28.61
C VAL A 23 -19.54 13.21 28.37
N VAL A 24 -19.17 12.40 29.36
CA VAL A 24 -18.10 11.40 29.21
C VAL A 24 -18.51 10.41 28.11
N PRO A 25 -17.65 10.14 27.11
CA PRO A 25 -17.95 9.17 26.06
C PRO A 25 -18.28 7.79 26.64
N SER A 26 -19.35 7.18 26.14
CA SER A 26 -19.75 5.82 26.51
C SER A 26 -19.24 4.78 25.52
N LEU A 27 -18.88 5.20 24.30
CA LEU A 27 -18.37 4.33 23.24
C LEU A 27 -17.44 5.14 22.32
N VAL A 28 -16.34 4.52 21.91
CA VAL A 28 -15.48 5.00 20.82
C VAL A 28 -15.30 3.86 19.84
N HIS A 29 -15.58 4.10 18.57
CA HIS A 29 -15.36 3.16 17.47
C HIS A 29 -14.36 3.80 16.50
N PHE A 30 -13.27 3.10 16.20
CA PHE A 30 -12.22 3.61 15.34
C PHE A 30 -11.59 2.48 14.52
N SER A 31 -10.90 2.84 13.43
CA SER A 31 -10.15 1.88 12.61
C SER A 31 -8.65 2.05 12.79
N ILE A 32 -7.89 0.99 12.52
CA ILE A 32 -6.44 1.01 12.41
C ILE A 32 -6.08 0.48 11.02
N ASP A 33 -5.27 1.23 10.27
CA ASP A 33 -4.58 0.78 9.06
C ASP A 33 -3.08 0.65 9.40
N LEU A 34 -2.56 -0.58 9.30
CA LEU A 34 -1.18 -0.92 9.60
C LEU A 34 -0.51 -1.53 8.36
N ARG A 35 0.64 -0.98 7.95
CA ARG A 35 1.40 -1.46 6.78
C ARG A 35 2.88 -1.55 7.07
N HIS A 36 3.50 -2.61 6.55
CA HIS A 36 4.94 -2.82 6.57
C HIS A 36 5.35 -3.71 5.37
N PRO A 37 6.53 -3.51 4.75
CA PRO A 37 7.01 -4.34 3.63
C PRO A 37 7.56 -5.72 4.06
N ASP A 38 7.82 -5.91 5.34
CA ASP A 38 8.17 -7.22 5.93
C ASP A 38 6.92 -7.79 6.63
N THR A 39 6.48 -8.96 6.17
CA THR A 39 5.30 -9.69 6.66
C THR A 39 5.43 -10.11 8.12
N GLU A 40 6.61 -10.53 8.56
CA GLU A 40 6.81 -11.00 9.94
C GLU A 40 6.71 -9.83 10.92
N ILE A 41 7.27 -8.68 10.54
CA ILE A 41 7.11 -7.44 11.31
C ILE A 41 5.65 -6.98 11.29
N LEU A 42 4.97 -7.02 10.15
CA LEU A 42 3.55 -6.66 10.05
C LEU A 42 2.68 -7.53 10.98
N SER A 43 2.86 -8.85 10.92
CA SER A 43 2.13 -9.79 11.77
C SER A 43 2.43 -9.53 13.24
N SER A 44 3.71 -9.43 13.62
CA SER A 44 4.09 -9.19 15.02
C SER A 44 3.50 -7.89 15.58
N LEU A 45 3.42 -6.83 14.79
CA LEU A 45 2.82 -5.56 15.21
C LEU A 45 1.29 -5.65 15.28
N GLY A 46 0.65 -6.31 14.30
CA GLY A 46 -0.79 -6.53 14.28
C GLY A 46 -1.27 -7.40 15.45
N ASP A 47 -0.58 -8.52 15.70
CA ASP A 47 -0.86 -9.47 16.77
C ASP A 47 -0.69 -8.86 18.17
N ALA A 48 0.09 -7.79 18.30
CA ALA A 48 0.26 -7.06 19.55
C ALA A 48 -0.95 -6.15 19.87
N ILE A 49 -1.72 -5.70 18.86
CA ILE A 49 -2.81 -4.73 19.06
C ILE A 49 -3.86 -5.24 20.06
N PRO A 50 -4.40 -6.47 19.96
CA PRO A 50 -5.41 -6.95 20.90
C PRO A 50 -4.95 -6.94 22.36
N ALA A 51 -3.73 -7.40 22.61
CA ALA A 51 -3.17 -7.43 23.96
C ALA A 51 -2.97 -6.02 24.53
N LEU A 52 -2.45 -5.08 23.72
CA LEU A 52 -2.26 -3.69 24.12
C LEU A 52 -3.59 -2.99 24.43
N CYS A 53 -4.61 -3.21 23.61
CA CYS A 53 -5.92 -2.63 23.88
C CYS A 53 -6.55 -3.21 25.15
N GLU A 54 -6.40 -4.51 25.40
CA GLU A 54 -6.88 -5.15 26.63
C GLU A 54 -6.12 -4.63 27.88
N GLU A 55 -4.80 -4.46 27.79
CA GLU A 55 -3.97 -3.89 28.86
C GLU A 55 -4.39 -2.46 29.20
N HIS A 56 -4.69 -1.64 28.19
CA HIS A 56 -4.95 -0.21 28.35
C HIS A 56 -6.43 0.18 28.42
N ARG A 57 -7.38 -0.76 28.42
CA ARG A 57 -8.83 -0.45 28.41
C ARG A 57 -9.38 0.22 29.67
N GLY A 58 -8.65 0.16 30.78
CA GLY A 58 -9.15 0.64 32.07
C GLY A 58 -10.49 -0.03 32.45
N PRO A 59 -11.54 0.74 32.81
CA PRO A 59 -12.84 0.19 33.17
C PRO A 59 -13.70 -0.22 31.95
N CYS A 60 -13.27 0.09 30.73
CA CYS A 60 -14.04 -0.18 29.52
C CYS A 60 -13.96 -1.65 29.11
N ASN A 61 -14.89 -2.08 28.26
CA ASN A 61 -14.77 -3.30 27.47
C ASN A 61 -14.16 -2.96 26.11
N VAL A 62 -13.37 -3.87 25.55
CA VAL A 62 -12.78 -3.74 24.22
C VAL A 62 -13.27 -4.88 23.33
N GLN A 63 -13.58 -4.55 22.08
CA GLN A 63 -13.85 -5.52 21.02
C GLN A 63 -13.01 -5.15 19.81
N ILE A 64 -12.31 -6.13 19.26
CA ILE A 64 -11.42 -5.95 18.12
C ILE A 64 -11.79 -6.98 17.08
N LYS A 65 -11.85 -6.53 15.83
CA LYS A 65 -12.09 -7.38 14.68
C LYS A 65 -11.08 -7.02 13.61
N GLU A 66 -10.22 -7.96 13.26
CA GLU A 66 -9.39 -7.83 12.06
C GLU A 66 -10.30 -7.85 10.83
N LEU A 67 -10.21 -6.81 10.01
CA LEU A 67 -11.03 -6.67 8.80
C LEU A 67 -10.33 -7.26 7.57
N SER A 68 -9.01 -7.18 7.52
CA SER A 68 -8.16 -7.67 6.43
C SER A 68 -6.75 -7.96 6.94
N ASN A 69 -6.14 -9.03 6.42
CA ASN A 69 -4.74 -9.37 6.64
C ASN A 69 -4.12 -9.75 5.30
N ASP A 70 -3.16 -8.93 4.86
CA ASP A 70 -2.57 -8.99 3.55
C ASP A 70 -1.04 -9.02 3.67
N PRO A 71 -0.41 -10.20 3.59
CA PRO A 71 1.05 -10.35 3.65
C PRO A 71 1.76 -9.53 2.57
N SER A 72 2.97 -9.04 2.85
CA SER A 72 3.80 -8.38 1.84
C SER A 72 4.08 -9.35 0.68
N LEU A 73 4.10 -8.80 -0.54
CA LEU A 73 4.17 -9.56 -1.77
C LEU A 73 5.28 -9.01 -2.66
N GLU A 74 6.09 -9.90 -3.23
CA GLU A 74 7.03 -9.57 -4.30
C GLU A 74 6.52 -10.11 -5.65
N PHE A 75 6.40 -9.22 -6.63
CA PHE A 75 6.06 -9.63 -7.99
C PHE A 75 7.18 -10.47 -8.62
N PRO A 76 6.88 -11.45 -9.48
CA PRO A 76 7.87 -12.36 -10.03
C PRO A 76 8.99 -11.62 -10.79
N ALA A 77 10.23 -12.03 -10.55
CA ALA A 77 11.41 -11.46 -11.22
C ALA A 77 11.28 -11.47 -12.75
N ALA A 78 10.73 -12.55 -13.32
CA ALA A 78 10.52 -12.67 -14.76
C ALA A 78 9.68 -11.53 -15.37
N ILE A 79 8.69 -10.99 -14.65
CA ILE A 79 7.90 -9.85 -15.14
C ILE A 79 8.64 -8.54 -14.90
N ARG A 80 9.26 -8.39 -13.73
CA ARG A 80 10.03 -7.19 -13.37
C ARG A 80 11.23 -6.97 -14.29
N ASP A 81 11.93 -8.02 -14.66
CA ASP A 81 13.10 -7.95 -15.54
C ASP A 81 12.69 -7.56 -16.96
N VAL A 82 11.55 -8.05 -17.48
CA VAL A 82 11.01 -7.59 -18.78
C VAL A 82 10.67 -6.09 -18.73
N ILE A 83 10.01 -5.63 -17.67
CA ILE A 83 9.74 -4.19 -17.47
C ILE A 83 11.05 -3.40 -17.44
N ARG A 84 12.05 -3.89 -16.70
CA ARG A 84 13.37 -3.24 -16.55
C ARG A 84 14.09 -3.14 -17.90
N ASP A 85 14.10 -4.21 -18.68
CA ASP A 85 14.79 -4.23 -19.97
C ASP A 85 14.09 -3.33 -21.01
N VAL A 86 12.77 -3.14 -20.89
CA VAL A 86 12.03 -2.19 -21.76
C VAL A 86 12.37 -0.76 -21.38
N VAL A 87 12.31 -0.40 -20.10
CA VAL A 87 12.60 0.98 -19.65
C VAL A 87 14.05 1.38 -19.91
N VAL A 88 15.01 0.44 -19.74
CA VAL A 88 16.42 0.63 -20.12
C VAL A 88 16.56 0.84 -21.63
N GLY A 89 15.87 0.05 -22.46
CA GLY A 89 15.92 0.19 -23.92
C GLY A 89 15.32 1.49 -24.45
N LEU A 90 14.42 2.12 -23.69
CA LEU A 90 13.83 3.42 -23.99
C LEU A 90 14.65 4.60 -23.46
N ASP A 91 15.77 4.35 -22.77
CA ASP A 91 16.61 5.37 -22.10
C ASP A 91 15.82 6.26 -21.12
N ILE A 92 14.87 5.65 -20.39
CA ILE A 92 14.06 6.34 -19.38
C ILE A 92 14.67 6.10 -18.00
N ALA A 93 14.88 7.19 -17.25
CA ALA A 93 15.34 7.11 -15.86
C ALA A 93 14.32 6.33 -15.00
N HIS A 94 14.81 5.38 -14.22
CA HIS A 94 13.96 4.47 -13.44
C HIS A 94 14.63 4.06 -12.13
N MET A 95 13.82 3.51 -11.22
CA MET A 95 14.26 2.90 -9.97
C MET A 95 13.28 1.78 -9.58
N GLU A 96 13.72 0.84 -8.75
CA GLU A 96 12.81 -0.09 -8.10
C GLU A 96 12.14 0.56 -6.89
N LEU A 97 10.86 0.26 -6.67
CA LEU A 97 10.07 0.85 -5.60
C LEU A 97 9.01 -0.17 -5.11
N PRO A 98 8.86 -0.39 -3.79
CA PRO A 98 7.71 -1.11 -3.26
C PRO A 98 6.44 -0.25 -3.35
N SER A 99 5.30 -0.85 -3.72
CA SER A 99 4.02 -0.16 -3.57
C SER A 99 3.59 -0.18 -2.10
N ALA A 100 3.33 1.00 -1.53
CA ALA A 100 2.70 1.13 -0.21
C ALA A 100 1.17 1.11 -0.28
N ALA A 101 0.58 1.11 -1.48
CA ALA A 101 -0.86 1.10 -1.72
C ALA A 101 -1.35 -0.26 -2.24
N GLY A 102 -2.58 -0.61 -1.88
CA GLY A 102 -3.27 -1.78 -2.44
C GLY A 102 -3.69 -1.51 -3.89
N HIS A 103 -3.46 -2.49 -4.76
CA HIS A 103 -3.87 -2.47 -6.18
C HIS A 103 -4.40 -3.84 -6.59
N ASP A 104 -5.26 -3.88 -7.60
CA ASP A 104 -5.82 -5.14 -8.12
C ASP A 104 -4.74 -6.13 -8.60
N ALA A 105 -3.60 -5.61 -9.06
CA ALA A 105 -2.42 -6.41 -9.43
C ALA A 105 -1.97 -7.38 -8.31
N ARG A 106 -2.15 -7.01 -7.04
CA ARG A 106 -1.88 -7.89 -5.90
C ARG A 106 -2.73 -9.16 -5.96
N HIS A 107 -4.02 -9.03 -6.25
CA HIS A 107 -4.93 -10.16 -6.34
C HIS A 107 -4.66 -11.01 -7.59
N LEU A 108 -4.31 -10.36 -8.71
CA LEU A 108 -3.95 -11.04 -9.95
C LEU A 108 -2.68 -11.89 -9.82
N HIS A 109 -1.75 -11.52 -8.93
CA HIS A 109 -0.53 -12.29 -8.68
C HIS A 109 -0.80 -13.78 -8.38
N TYR A 110 -1.89 -14.09 -7.67
CA TYR A 110 -2.25 -15.46 -7.33
C TYR A 110 -2.87 -16.25 -8.50
N VAL A 111 -3.16 -15.58 -9.61
CA VAL A 111 -3.78 -16.15 -10.81
C VAL A 111 -2.79 -16.24 -11.97
N CYS A 112 -1.93 -15.23 -12.13
CA CYS A 112 -0.95 -15.19 -13.20
C CYS A 112 0.30 -14.36 -12.84
N PRO A 113 1.43 -14.56 -13.56
CA PRO A 113 2.59 -13.68 -13.46
C PRO A 113 2.18 -12.22 -13.66
N THR A 114 2.41 -11.40 -12.64
CA THR A 114 1.93 -10.01 -12.58
C THR A 114 3.07 -9.07 -12.22
N GLY A 115 3.00 -7.81 -12.66
CA GLY A 115 3.93 -6.75 -12.29
C GLY A 115 3.26 -5.38 -12.40
N MET A 116 3.95 -4.34 -11.94
CA MET A 116 3.43 -2.97 -11.96
C MET A 116 4.48 -2.00 -12.51
N ILE A 117 3.99 -0.94 -13.17
CA ILE A 117 4.79 0.19 -13.65
C ILE A 117 4.22 1.44 -12.98
N PHE A 118 5.07 2.19 -12.28
CA PHE A 118 4.69 3.46 -11.68
C PHE A 118 5.21 4.63 -12.49
N VAL A 119 4.46 5.73 -12.45
CA VAL A 119 4.87 7.03 -12.98
C VAL A 119 4.84 8.06 -11.84
N PRO A 120 5.69 9.10 -11.88
CA PRO A 120 5.67 10.16 -10.87
C PRO A 120 4.34 10.91 -10.80
N CYS A 121 3.95 11.28 -9.58
CA CYS A 121 2.86 12.22 -9.30
C CYS A 121 3.42 13.44 -8.55
N ALA A 122 2.90 14.64 -8.85
CA ALA A 122 3.34 15.89 -8.26
C ALA A 122 3.24 15.88 -6.72
N GLY A 123 4.37 16.07 -6.05
CA GLY A 123 4.45 16.05 -4.59
C GLY A 123 4.15 14.68 -3.94
N GLY A 124 3.98 13.61 -4.72
CA GLY A 124 3.55 12.31 -4.22
C GLY A 124 2.12 12.32 -3.64
N ILE A 125 1.32 13.32 -3.98
CA ILE A 125 -0.05 13.47 -3.49
C ILE A 125 -0.95 12.47 -4.20
N SER A 126 -1.81 11.79 -3.44
CA SER A 126 -2.91 10.98 -3.97
C SER A 126 -4.13 11.06 -3.07
N HIS A 127 -5.30 10.62 -3.56
CA HIS A 127 -6.60 10.73 -2.87
C HIS A 127 -6.94 12.17 -2.47
N ASN A 128 -6.51 13.14 -3.28
CA ASN A 128 -6.71 14.56 -3.07
C ASN A 128 -6.89 15.23 -4.43
N GLU A 129 -7.70 16.30 -4.48
CA GLU A 129 -7.98 17.05 -5.70
C GLU A 129 -6.74 17.69 -6.34
N ALA A 130 -5.65 17.84 -5.59
CA ALA A 130 -4.35 18.32 -6.09
C ALA A 130 -3.48 17.22 -6.74
N GLU A 131 -3.93 15.96 -6.79
CA GLU A 131 -3.25 14.88 -7.51
C GLU A 131 -3.05 15.25 -8.99
N SER A 132 -1.81 15.12 -9.48
CA SER A 132 -1.47 15.52 -10.85
C SER A 132 -0.20 14.85 -11.36
N CYS A 133 -0.22 14.38 -12.61
CA CYS A 133 0.94 13.82 -13.30
C CYS A 133 1.30 14.64 -14.53
N LYS A 134 2.59 14.73 -14.88
CA LYS A 134 3.01 15.38 -16.13
C LYS A 134 2.64 14.50 -17.32
N ALA A 135 2.28 15.14 -18.44
CA ALA A 135 1.97 14.42 -19.68
C ALA A 135 3.14 13.54 -20.16
N GLU A 136 4.38 13.99 -19.98
CA GLU A 136 5.59 13.24 -20.32
C GLU A 136 5.75 11.97 -19.46
N ASP A 137 5.50 12.06 -18.15
CA ASP A 137 5.56 10.90 -17.25
C ASP A 137 4.52 9.84 -17.63
N LEU A 138 3.29 10.29 -17.96
CA LEU A 138 2.21 9.42 -18.44
C LEU A 138 2.56 8.76 -19.78
N PHE A 139 3.12 9.54 -20.71
CA PHE A 139 3.55 9.04 -22.01
C PHE A 139 4.65 7.98 -21.85
N ASN A 140 5.66 8.25 -21.03
CA ASN A 140 6.74 7.31 -20.73
C ASN A 140 6.22 6.02 -20.10
N GLY A 141 5.32 6.13 -19.11
CA GLY A 141 4.66 4.95 -18.52
C GLY A 141 3.90 4.11 -19.54
N ALA A 142 3.16 4.76 -20.45
CA ALA A 142 2.45 4.09 -21.53
C ALA A 142 3.39 3.39 -22.52
N GLN A 143 4.53 4.02 -22.86
CA GLN A 143 5.55 3.38 -23.72
C GLN A 143 6.15 2.13 -23.06
N VAL A 144 6.49 2.21 -21.77
CA VAL A 144 7.02 1.05 -21.03
C VAL A 144 5.98 -0.07 -20.96
N LEU A 145 4.71 0.27 -20.70
CA LEU A 145 3.62 -0.70 -20.67
C LEU A 145 3.46 -1.39 -22.03
N ALA A 146 3.39 -0.62 -23.12
CA ALA A 146 3.25 -1.17 -24.47
C ALA A 146 4.43 -2.07 -24.86
N GLY A 147 5.67 -1.64 -24.59
CA GLY A 147 6.87 -2.44 -24.86
C GLY A 147 6.93 -3.72 -24.03
N THR A 148 6.48 -3.66 -22.76
CA THR A 148 6.41 -4.83 -21.88
C THR A 148 5.40 -5.84 -22.39
N ILE A 149 4.18 -5.40 -22.74
CA ILE A 149 3.15 -6.27 -23.27
C ILE A 149 3.60 -6.92 -24.58
N ALA A 150 4.22 -6.16 -25.49
CA ALA A 150 4.73 -6.70 -26.75
C ALA A 150 5.78 -7.80 -26.52
N ARG A 151 6.75 -7.56 -25.63
CA ARG A 151 7.78 -8.57 -25.31
C ARG A 151 7.21 -9.82 -24.66
N LEU A 152 6.24 -9.68 -23.76
CA LEU A 152 5.60 -10.83 -23.11
C LEU A 152 4.73 -11.62 -24.11
N ALA A 153 4.07 -10.95 -25.05
CA ALA A 153 3.27 -11.60 -26.09
C ALA A 153 4.13 -12.39 -27.08
N ASP A 154 5.33 -11.89 -27.42
CA ASP A 154 6.27 -12.57 -28.32
C ASP A 154 6.99 -13.77 -27.67
N GLN A 155 6.93 -13.90 -26.34
CA GLN A 155 7.49 -15.02 -25.58
C GLN A 155 6.50 -16.18 -25.39
N ALA A 156 5.24 -16.00 -25.78
CA ALA A 156 4.15 -16.96 -25.60
C ALA A 156 4.04 -17.97 -26.75
#